data_AF-A0A2W5ZS53-F1
#
_entry.id   AF-A0A2W5ZS53-F1
#
_cell.length_a   1.000
_cell.length_b   1.000
_cell.length_c   1.000
_cell.angle_alpha   90.00
_cell.angle_beta   90.00
_cell.angle_gamma   90.00
#
_symmetry.space_group_name_H-M   'P 1'
#
loop_
_entity.id
_entity.type
_entity.pdbx_description
1 polymer ?
#
loop_
_entity_poly.entity_id
_entity_poly.type
_entity_poly.pdbx_seq_one_letter_code
_entity_poly.pdbx_strand_id
1 'polypeptide(L)'
;MGALRIGCSGWQYRDWRGSLYPPGVPTRRWLEAYAERFNTVEVNSTFYRLPSREAVAQWVKQTPAGFVFAVKASRYLTHVKRLAEISGGVQRFYERIELLVKAQRLGPVLWQLPENFHRDDDRLASALDVLPAGRHTFEFRHASWFVEEVMALLRAHNVALAIGDHPQRPFQTADVTADFVFVRFHHGSRGRGGNYSASELEAWASRLARWRARHDVFAYFNNDWKAYAPRNAAALAALLAQAEPRSARAADRVAAVTKLLQAPRKRYCYGSVELPGAARTRAAEPQSAPTASTLGWRPRPMVDPDSPSTDTPRDGRFGQDPANPAGHARGGCGDADRGRDHRLWGAGVRPGCARRSARGHRDRRRVLRRVRGHRRRRPAV
;
A
#
# COMPACT_ATOMS: atom_id res chain seq x y z
N MET A 1 -8.52 1.62 -17.94
CA MET A 1 -8.58 0.92 -16.63
C MET A 1 -7.15 0.54 -16.27
N GLY A 2 -6.69 0.83 -15.05
CA GLY A 2 -5.32 0.56 -14.64
C GLY A 2 -5.04 -0.92 -14.40
N ALA A 3 -3.76 -1.27 -14.33
CA ALA A 3 -3.29 -2.60 -14.00
C ALA A 3 -3.68 -2.97 -12.57
N LEU A 4 -4.05 -4.24 -12.34
CA LEU A 4 -4.33 -4.78 -11.02
C LEU A 4 -3.32 -5.87 -10.68
N ARG A 5 -2.66 -5.70 -9.54
CA ARG A 5 -1.64 -6.60 -9.01
C ARG A 5 -2.01 -6.96 -7.59
N ILE A 6 -2.56 -8.15 -7.39
CA ILE A 6 -2.93 -8.69 -6.08
C ILE A 6 -2.00 -9.85 -5.76
N GLY A 7 -1.37 -9.81 -4.60
CA GLY A 7 -0.47 -10.86 -4.14
C GLY A 7 -0.30 -10.86 -2.62
N CYS A 8 0.82 -11.40 -2.18
CA CYS A 8 1.17 -11.58 -0.79
C CYS A 8 2.48 -10.87 -0.45
N SER A 9 2.67 -10.65 0.84
CA SER A 9 3.85 -10.06 1.46
C SER A 9 4.97 -11.08 1.72
N GLY A 10 5.29 -11.86 0.68
CA GLY A 10 6.29 -12.92 0.71
C GLY A 10 5.77 -14.21 0.09
N TRP A 11 6.62 -15.23 0.03
CA TRP A 11 6.27 -16.54 -0.52
C TRP A 11 6.96 -17.71 0.23
N GLN A 12 7.75 -17.46 1.27
CA GLN A 12 8.51 -18.52 1.92
C GLN A 12 7.90 -18.92 3.27
N TYR A 13 6.68 -19.47 3.23
CA TYR A 13 5.93 -19.88 4.43
C TYR A 13 5.61 -21.36 4.43
N ARG A 14 5.98 -22.08 5.50
CA ARG A 14 5.76 -23.53 5.64
C ARG A 14 4.27 -23.88 5.70
N ASP A 15 3.48 -23.06 6.38
CA ASP A 15 2.02 -23.20 6.51
C ASP A 15 1.27 -23.24 5.18
N TRP A 16 1.91 -22.79 4.10
CA TRP A 16 1.30 -22.75 2.77
C TRP A 16 1.44 -24.09 2.03
N ARG A 17 2.22 -25.04 2.56
CA ARG A 17 2.25 -26.42 2.05
C ARG A 17 0.88 -27.07 2.16
N GLY A 18 0.47 -27.76 1.10
CA GLY A 18 -0.84 -28.39 1.00
C GLY A 18 -1.99 -27.40 0.71
N SER A 19 -1.75 -26.08 0.80
CA SER A 19 -2.74 -25.06 0.40
C SER A 19 -2.34 -24.36 -0.89
N LEU A 20 -1.17 -23.73 -0.93
CA LEU A 20 -0.63 -23.08 -2.13
C LEU A 20 0.45 -23.93 -2.79
N TYR A 21 1.32 -24.56 -1.99
CA TYR A 21 2.39 -25.40 -2.50
C TYR A 21 1.96 -26.86 -2.53
N PRO A 22 1.99 -27.52 -3.71
CA PRO A 22 1.73 -28.95 -3.79
C PRO A 22 2.65 -29.74 -2.84
N PRO A 23 2.18 -30.88 -2.31
CA PRO A 23 3.01 -31.77 -1.51
C PRO A 23 4.33 -32.11 -2.23
N GLY A 24 5.43 -32.14 -1.49
CA GLY A 24 6.74 -32.52 -2.02
C GLY A 24 7.50 -31.43 -2.79
N VAL A 25 6.92 -30.25 -3.06
CA VAL A 25 7.65 -29.17 -3.75
C VAL A 25 8.78 -28.62 -2.86
N PRO A 26 10.05 -28.67 -3.31
CA PRO A 26 11.18 -28.17 -2.53
C PRO A 26 11.11 -26.63 -2.43
N THR A 27 11.54 -26.08 -1.29
CA THR A 27 11.46 -24.63 -0.98
C THR A 27 12.04 -23.74 -2.06
N ARG A 28 13.11 -24.18 -2.73
CA ARG A 28 13.73 -23.43 -3.85
C ARG A 28 12.80 -23.18 -5.04
N ARG A 29 11.74 -23.98 -5.20
CA ARG A 29 10.74 -23.86 -6.28
C ARG A 29 9.44 -23.19 -5.82
N TRP A 30 9.33 -22.76 -4.56
CA TRP A 30 8.09 -22.14 -4.07
C TRP A 30 7.76 -20.83 -4.78
N LEU A 31 8.75 -20.06 -5.24
CA LEU A 31 8.48 -18.87 -6.04
C LEU A 31 7.86 -19.23 -7.40
N GLU A 32 8.32 -20.31 -8.03
CA GLU A 32 7.75 -20.82 -9.28
C GLU A 32 6.29 -21.21 -9.07
N ALA A 33 6.02 -22.03 -8.04
CA ALA A 33 4.66 -22.46 -7.69
C ALA A 33 3.75 -21.29 -7.28
N TYR A 34 4.29 -20.29 -6.58
CA TYR A 34 3.58 -19.05 -6.23
C TYR A 34 3.17 -18.28 -7.50
N ALA A 35 4.09 -18.18 -8.46
CA ALA A 35 3.88 -17.42 -9.69
C ALA A 35 2.93 -18.08 -10.69
N GLU A 36 2.54 -19.35 -10.47
CA GLU A 36 1.44 -19.97 -11.20
C GLU A 36 0.05 -19.45 -10.77
N ARG A 37 -0.05 -18.80 -9.60
CA ARG A 37 -1.34 -18.31 -9.05
C ARG A 37 -1.41 -16.80 -8.96
N PHE A 38 -0.27 -16.15 -8.77
CA PHE A 38 -0.19 -14.70 -8.63
C PHE A 38 0.77 -14.12 -9.66
N ASN A 39 0.49 -12.89 -10.12
CA ASN A 39 1.33 -12.17 -11.06
C ASN A 39 2.22 -11.10 -10.38
N THR A 40 2.23 -11.08 -9.05
CA THR A 40 3.03 -10.14 -8.26
C THR A 40 3.32 -10.67 -6.86
N VAL A 41 4.39 -10.18 -6.25
CA VAL A 41 4.68 -10.40 -4.82
C VAL A 41 5.35 -9.16 -4.21
N GLU A 42 5.10 -8.91 -2.93
CA GLU A 42 5.88 -7.96 -2.13
C GLU A 42 7.05 -8.71 -1.47
N VAL A 43 8.28 -8.36 -1.86
CA VAL A 43 9.51 -8.91 -1.30
C VAL A 43 9.83 -8.21 0.02
N ASN A 44 9.67 -8.94 1.12
CA ASN A 44 9.95 -8.41 2.47
C ASN A 44 11.32 -8.80 3.03
N SER A 45 11.96 -9.84 2.51
CA SER A 45 13.27 -10.28 2.99
C SER A 45 14.37 -9.21 2.84
N THR A 46 14.21 -8.33 1.84
CA THR A 46 15.09 -7.19 1.56
C THR A 46 15.12 -6.15 2.68
N PHE A 47 14.08 -6.10 3.51
CA PHE A 47 14.03 -5.27 4.70
C PHE A 47 15.13 -5.65 5.70
N TYR A 48 15.33 -6.95 5.91
CA TYR A 48 16.27 -7.46 6.91
C TYR A 48 17.70 -7.56 6.38
N ARG A 49 17.86 -7.96 5.11
CA ARG A 49 19.17 -8.10 4.48
C ARG A 49 19.10 -7.73 3.01
N LEU A 50 20.16 -7.13 2.48
CA LEU A 50 20.26 -6.93 1.03
C LEU A 50 20.29 -8.29 0.31
N PRO A 51 19.49 -8.47 -0.76
CA PRO A 51 19.50 -9.71 -1.51
C PRO A 51 20.83 -9.86 -2.26
N SER A 52 21.23 -11.09 -2.61
CA SER A 52 22.36 -11.29 -3.53
C SER A 52 21.94 -11.05 -4.98
N ARG A 53 22.89 -10.65 -5.83
CA ARG A 53 22.60 -10.43 -7.26
C ARG A 53 22.11 -11.74 -7.89
N GLU A 54 22.68 -12.87 -7.48
CA GLU A 54 22.31 -14.22 -7.88
C GLU A 54 20.89 -14.58 -7.42
N ALA A 55 20.52 -14.20 -6.19
CA ALA A 55 19.17 -14.42 -5.69
C ALA A 55 18.13 -13.64 -6.52
N VAL A 56 18.41 -12.38 -6.85
CA VAL A 56 17.54 -11.56 -7.70
C VAL A 56 17.49 -12.12 -9.13
N ALA A 57 18.62 -12.54 -9.69
CA ALA A 57 18.66 -13.21 -11.00
C ALA A 57 17.77 -14.47 -11.00
N GLN A 58 17.82 -15.25 -9.92
CA GLN A 58 16.99 -16.44 -9.78
C GLN A 58 15.51 -16.08 -9.66
N TRP A 59 15.14 -15.01 -8.95
CA TRP A 59 13.74 -14.54 -8.91
C TRP A 59 13.22 -14.23 -10.31
N VAL A 60 14.00 -13.52 -11.12
CA VAL A 60 13.65 -13.21 -12.51
C VAL A 60 13.49 -14.50 -13.33
N LYS A 61 14.40 -15.47 -13.18
CA LYS A 61 14.34 -16.75 -13.91
C LYS A 61 13.13 -17.61 -13.53
N GLN A 62 12.72 -17.58 -12.27
CA GLN A 62 11.70 -18.49 -11.71
C GLN A 62 10.25 -18.05 -11.94
N THR A 63 10.04 -16.89 -12.54
CA THR A 63 8.72 -16.29 -12.63
C THR A 63 8.45 -15.83 -14.05
N PRO A 64 7.21 -15.91 -14.54
CA PRO A 64 6.87 -15.66 -15.93
C PRO A 64 7.11 -14.20 -16.32
N ALA A 65 7.18 -13.95 -17.63
CA ALA A 65 7.22 -12.60 -18.17
C ALA A 65 6.03 -11.77 -17.64
N GLY A 66 6.27 -10.49 -17.33
CA GLY A 66 5.25 -9.60 -16.80
C GLY A 66 4.88 -9.80 -15.32
N PHE A 67 5.48 -10.76 -14.59
CA PHE A 67 5.32 -10.85 -13.15
C PHE A 67 6.14 -9.75 -12.44
N VAL A 68 5.51 -9.05 -11.49
CA VAL A 68 6.04 -7.80 -10.88
C VAL A 68 6.41 -8.00 -9.41
N PHE A 69 7.57 -7.51 -9.01
CA PHE A 69 8.05 -7.52 -7.63
C PHE A 69 7.93 -6.12 -7.01
N ALA A 70 7.02 -5.93 -6.05
CA ALA A 70 7.14 -4.82 -5.11
C ALA A 70 8.26 -5.16 -4.11
N VAL A 71 9.09 -4.21 -3.72
CA VAL A 71 10.26 -4.50 -2.87
C VAL A 71 10.26 -3.59 -1.65
N LYS A 72 10.33 -4.17 -0.46
CA LYS A 72 10.47 -3.39 0.77
C LYS A 72 11.90 -2.88 0.91
N ALA A 73 12.05 -1.57 1.10
CA ALA A 73 13.33 -0.93 1.32
C ALA A 73 14.02 -1.48 2.58
N SER A 74 15.35 -1.41 2.63
CA SER A 74 16.12 -1.92 3.77
C SER A 74 15.74 -1.21 5.08
N ARG A 75 15.63 -1.99 6.18
CA ARG A 75 15.46 -1.50 7.56
C ARG A 75 16.52 -0.47 7.93
N TYR A 76 17.73 -0.60 7.39
CA TYR A 76 18.79 0.38 7.62
C TYR A 76 18.38 1.80 7.20
N LEU A 77 17.65 1.94 6.09
CA LEU A 77 17.26 3.26 5.55
C LEU A 77 16.10 3.86 6.35
N THR A 78 15.08 3.06 6.66
CA THR A 78 13.84 3.58 7.26
C THR A 78 13.81 3.56 8.80
N HIS A 79 14.51 2.61 9.44
CA HIS A 79 14.46 2.45 10.90
C HIS A 79 15.75 2.89 11.60
N VAL A 80 16.91 2.59 11.01
CA VAL A 80 18.21 2.96 11.61
C VAL A 80 18.59 4.38 11.26
N LYS A 81 18.68 4.69 9.96
CA LYS A 81 18.94 6.06 9.47
C LYS A 81 17.72 6.96 9.62
N ARG A 82 16.52 6.40 9.72
CA ARG A 82 15.26 7.17 9.80
C ARG A 82 15.23 8.25 8.72
N LEU A 83 15.56 7.87 7.49
CA LEU A 83 15.64 8.75 6.31
C LEU A 83 16.76 9.82 6.30
N ALA A 84 17.69 9.86 7.27
CA ALA A 84 18.86 10.77 7.18
C ALA A 84 19.87 10.26 6.16
N GLU A 85 20.36 11.17 5.31
CA GLU A 85 21.55 10.95 4.48
C GLU A 85 21.51 9.59 3.75
N ILE A 86 20.35 9.28 3.16
CA ILE A 86 20.08 7.94 2.63
C ILE A 86 20.66 7.69 1.24
N SER A 87 21.09 8.71 0.50
CA SER A 87 21.47 8.61 -0.92
C SER A 87 22.45 7.46 -1.21
N GLY A 88 23.55 7.35 -0.46
CA GLY A 88 24.51 6.25 -0.65
C GLY A 88 23.95 4.87 -0.27
N GLY A 89 23.03 4.81 0.69
CA GLY A 89 22.34 3.57 1.05
C GLY A 89 21.29 3.15 0.03
N VAL A 90 20.59 4.12 -0.56
CA VAL A 90 19.67 3.92 -1.68
C VAL A 90 20.41 3.36 -2.89
N GLN A 91 21.55 3.96 -3.25
CA GLN A 91 22.38 3.46 -4.36
C GLN A 91 22.77 2.00 -4.15
N ARG A 92 23.34 1.67 -2.99
CA ARG A 92 23.70 0.28 -2.66
C ARG A 92 22.51 -0.67 -2.69
N PHE A 93 21.32 -0.23 -2.28
CA PHE A 93 20.11 -1.04 -2.36
C PHE A 93 19.70 -1.30 -3.82
N TYR A 94 19.66 -0.27 -4.66
CA TYR A 94 19.30 -0.36 -6.07
C TYR A 94 20.28 -1.19 -6.89
N GLU A 95 21.57 -1.12 -6.58
CA GLU A 95 22.59 -2.00 -7.19
C GLU A 95 22.28 -3.49 -6.98
N ARG A 96 21.62 -3.85 -5.88
CA ARG A 96 21.28 -5.26 -5.58
C ARG A 96 20.04 -5.74 -6.31
N ILE A 97 19.10 -4.83 -6.59
CA ILE A 97 17.85 -5.14 -7.29
C ILE A 97 17.86 -4.72 -8.77
N GLU A 98 19.01 -4.29 -9.28
CA GLU A 98 19.20 -3.77 -10.64
C GLU A 98 18.63 -4.70 -11.73
N LEU A 99 18.74 -6.02 -11.54
CA LEU A 99 18.19 -6.99 -12.49
C LEU A 99 16.66 -6.96 -12.59
N LEU A 100 15.94 -6.57 -11.52
CA LEU A 100 14.50 -6.34 -11.60
C LEU A 100 14.18 -5.12 -12.45
N VAL A 101 15.00 -4.06 -12.36
CA VAL A 101 14.86 -2.87 -13.20
C VAL A 101 15.11 -3.21 -14.66
N LYS A 102 16.24 -3.85 -14.97
CA LYS A 102 16.61 -4.24 -16.34
C LYS A 102 15.59 -5.17 -16.99
N ALA A 103 15.03 -6.11 -16.22
CA ALA A 103 14.00 -7.02 -16.71
C ALA A 103 12.60 -6.38 -16.77
N GLN A 104 12.43 -5.11 -16.37
CA GLN A 104 11.15 -4.40 -16.27
C GLN A 104 10.15 -5.10 -15.34
N ARG A 105 10.66 -5.62 -14.21
CA ARG A 105 9.90 -6.40 -13.23
C ARG A 105 9.87 -5.75 -11.84
N LEU A 106 10.54 -4.62 -11.67
CA LEU A 106 10.45 -3.82 -10.45
C LEU A 106 9.12 -3.08 -10.43
N GLY A 107 8.29 -3.40 -9.44
CA GLY A 107 7.10 -2.66 -9.05
C GLY A 107 7.43 -1.57 -8.02
N PRO A 108 6.45 -1.16 -7.19
CA PRO A 108 6.68 -0.14 -6.17
C PRO A 108 7.72 -0.55 -5.13
N VAL A 109 8.60 0.38 -4.75
CA VAL A 109 9.50 0.24 -3.61
C VAL A 109 8.83 0.81 -2.36
N LEU A 110 8.63 -0.05 -1.34
CA LEU A 110 7.95 0.27 -0.09
C LEU A 110 8.93 0.80 0.98
N TRP A 111 8.70 2.03 1.42
CA TRP A 111 9.40 2.72 2.50
C TRP A 111 8.51 2.76 3.75
N GLN A 112 8.58 1.70 4.53
CA GLN A 112 7.83 1.61 5.78
C GLN A 112 8.63 2.21 6.94
N LEU A 113 8.06 3.18 7.65
CA LEU A 113 8.65 3.83 8.81
C LEU A 113 8.22 3.13 10.13
N PRO A 114 9.05 3.16 11.18
CA PRO A 114 8.68 2.61 12.49
C PRO A 114 7.61 3.46 13.19
N GLU A 115 6.90 2.85 14.14
CA GLU A 115 5.83 3.48 14.92
C GLU A 115 6.28 4.67 15.77
N ASN A 116 7.49 4.59 16.32
CA ASN A 116 8.09 5.66 17.12
C ASN A 116 8.74 6.75 16.26
N PHE A 117 8.44 6.80 14.96
CA PHE A 117 8.88 7.88 14.08
C PHE A 117 7.74 8.86 13.86
N HIS A 118 7.81 9.97 14.58
CA HIS A 118 6.91 11.10 14.44
C HIS A 118 7.24 11.92 13.19
N ARG A 119 6.21 12.58 12.64
CA ARG A 119 6.30 13.53 11.52
C ARG A 119 7.50 14.46 11.61
N ASP A 120 8.22 14.52 10.49
CA ASP A 120 9.34 15.40 10.23
C ASP A 120 9.33 15.68 8.71
N ASP A 121 8.82 16.84 8.34
CA ASP A 121 8.55 17.21 6.94
C ASP A 121 9.84 17.42 6.15
N ASP A 122 10.84 18.07 6.77
CA ASP A 122 12.15 18.31 6.15
C ASP A 122 12.87 16.99 5.85
N ARG A 123 12.76 16.03 6.77
CA ARG A 123 13.32 14.70 6.61
C ARG A 123 12.63 13.91 5.50
N LEU A 124 11.31 14.01 5.41
CA LEU A 124 10.56 13.37 4.33
C LEU A 124 10.88 14.01 2.98
N ALA A 125 10.87 15.34 2.89
CA ALA A 125 11.18 16.08 1.66
C ALA A 125 12.59 15.75 1.14
N SER A 126 13.59 15.80 2.02
CA SER A 126 14.98 15.45 1.68
C SER A 126 15.12 14.01 1.20
N ALA A 127 14.33 13.08 1.76
CA ALA A 127 14.33 11.69 1.32
C ALA A 127 13.66 11.50 -0.04
N LEU A 128 12.56 12.22 -0.30
CA LEU A 128 11.84 12.19 -1.57
C LEU A 128 12.68 12.76 -2.73
N ASP A 129 13.48 13.80 -2.47
CA ASP A 129 14.38 14.43 -3.46
C ASP A 129 15.47 13.50 -3.99
N VAL A 130 15.84 12.47 -3.22
CA VAL A 130 16.94 11.55 -3.57
C VAL A 130 16.45 10.17 -4.01
N LEU A 131 15.14 9.98 -4.14
CA LEU A 131 14.59 8.72 -4.64
C LEU A 131 14.94 8.52 -6.12
N PRO A 132 15.39 7.32 -6.53
CA PRO A 132 15.64 7.03 -7.94
C PRO A 132 14.33 7.03 -8.74
N ALA A 133 14.45 7.07 -10.07
CA ALA A 133 13.29 6.90 -10.93
C ALA A 133 12.59 5.55 -10.67
N GLY A 134 11.26 5.58 -10.64
CA GLY A 134 10.44 4.39 -10.40
C GLY A 134 9.23 4.71 -9.53
N ARG A 135 8.48 3.66 -9.18
CA ARG A 135 7.32 3.78 -8.29
C ARG A 135 7.76 3.63 -6.85
N HIS A 136 7.34 4.56 -6.01
CA HIS A 136 7.67 4.59 -4.60
C HIS A 136 6.43 4.72 -3.75
N THR A 137 6.45 4.06 -2.59
CA THR A 137 5.34 4.15 -1.64
C THR A 137 5.83 4.23 -0.20
N PHE A 138 5.22 5.09 0.61
CA PHE A 138 5.56 5.26 2.02
C PHE A 138 4.45 4.73 2.92
N GLU A 139 4.81 3.88 3.87
CA GLU A 139 3.90 3.40 4.92
C GLU A 139 4.27 4.06 6.24
N PHE A 140 3.45 5.03 6.65
CA PHE A 140 3.56 5.68 7.95
C PHE A 140 2.88 4.85 9.03
N ARG A 141 3.53 4.74 10.19
CA ARG A 141 3.03 3.98 11.34
C ARG A 141 2.66 4.84 12.54
N HIS A 142 2.80 6.17 12.43
CA HIS A 142 2.46 7.13 13.47
C HIS A 142 1.39 8.12 12.97
N ALA A 143 0.42 8.46 13.82
CA ALA A 143 -0.74 9.29 13.44
C ALA A 143 -0.34 10.70 12.97
N SER A 144 0.75 11.26 13.49
CA SER A 144 1.17 12.62 13.14
C SER A 144 1.55 12.82 11.66
N TRP A 145 1.77 11.75 10.89
CA TRP A 145 2.02 11.84 9.44
C TRP A 145 0.75 12.01 8.60
N PHE A 146 -0.43 11.78 9.16
CA PHE A 146 -1.69 11.78 8.42
C PHE A 146 -2.33 13.18 8.43
N VAL A 147 -1.67 14.08 7.71
CA VAL A 147 -1.99 15.51 7.58
C VAL A 147 -1.82 15.96 6.13
N GLU A 148 -2.53 17.01 5.73
CA GLU A 148 -2.57 17.44 4.33
C GLU A 148 -1.21 17.87 3.79
N GLU A 149 -0.31 18.46 4.60
CA GLU A 149 1.01 18.86 4.11
C GLU A 149 1.86 17.65 3.68
N VAL A 150 1.77 16.55 4.42
CA VAL A 150 2.46 15.29 4.07
C VAL A 150 1.84 14.70 2.80
N MET A 151 0.50 14.69 2.68
CA MET A 151 -0.17 14.18 1.49
C MET A 151 0.12 15.02 0.24
N ALA A 152 0.19 16.34 0.39
CA ALA A 152 0.58 17.27 -0.66
C ALA A 152 2.04 17.04 -1.10
N LEU A 153 2.94 16.82 -0.14
CA LEU A 153 4.34 16.50 -0.43
C LEU A 153 4.45 15.17 -1.20
N LEU A 154 3.75 14.12 -0.78
CA LEU A 154 3.70 12.85 -1.52
C LEU A 154 3.15 13.04 -2.95
N ARG A 155 2.07 13.82 -3.12
CA ARG A 155 1.49 14.15 -4.44
C ARG A 155 2.47 14.88 -5.35
N ALA A 156 3.21 15.85 -4.82
CA ALA A 156 4.18 16.63 -5.59
C ALA A 156 5.31 15.74 -6.17
N HIS A 157 5.65 14.64 -5.51
CA HIS A 157 6.67 13.69 -5.95
C HIS A 157 6.11 12.44 -6.65
N ASN A 158 4.79 12.37 -6.88
CA ASN A 158 4.11 11.16 -7.39
C ASN A 158 4.46 9.88 -6.59
N VAL A 159 4.51 10.01 -5.26
CA VAL A 159 4.80 8.90 -4.34
C VAL A 159 3.51 8.46 -3.65
N ALA A 160 3.21 7.17 -3.69
CA ALA A 160 1.96 6.64 -3.14
C ALA A 160 2.02 6.54 -1.61
N LEU A 161 0.97 6.99 -0.92
CA LEU A 161 0.67 6.55 0.43
C LEU A 161 0.39 5.04 0.39
N ALA A 162 1.11 4.26 1.19
CA ALA A 162 0.78 2.87 1.41
C ALA A 162 -0.41 2.80 2.38
N ILE A 163 -1.57 2.47 1.84
CA ILE A 163 -2.81 2.33 2.59
C ILE A 163 -2.74 1.02 3.36
N GLY A 164 -2.44 1.11 4.66
CA GLY A 164 -2.48 -0.03 5.55
C GLY A 164 -3.90 -0.32 6.00
N ASP A 165 -4.31 -1.58 5.98
CA ASP A 165 -5.52 -2.05 6.66
C ASP A 165 -5.12 -2.78 7.95
N HIS A 166 -5.28 -2.10 9.08
CA HIS A 166 -4.91 -2.60 10.39
C HIS A 166 -5.93 -2.13 11.45
N PRO A 167 -6.73 -3.02 12.06
CA PRO A 167 -7.83 -2.63 12.94
C PRO A 167 -7.43 -1.74 14.14
N GLN A 168 -6.21 -1.94 14.65
CA GLN A 168 -5.66 -1.15 15.76
C GLN A 168 -5.04 0.20 15.34
N ARG A 169 -5.18 0.62 14.07
CA ARG A 169 -4.62 1.89 13.55
C ARG A 169 -5.71 2.71 12.84
N PRO A 170 -6.74 3.20 13.58
CA PRO A 170 -7.89 3.88 12.97
C PRO A 170 -7.55 5.23 12.33
N PHE A 171 -6.36 5.78 12.60
CA PHE A 171 -5.88 7.04 12.02
C PHE A 171 -5.45 6.93 10.55
N GLN A 172 -5.35 5.71 9.99
CA GLN A 172 -4.91 5.52 8.61
C GLN A 172 -5.95 6.05 7.62
N THR A 173 -5.50 6.87 6.67
CA THR A 173 -6.34 7.38 5.59
C THR A 173 -6.15 6.54 4.32
N ALA A 174 -6.95 6.85 3.31
CA ALA A 174 -6.94 6.17 2.02
C ALA A 174 -6.78 7.17 0.86
N ASP A 175 -5.97 8.19 1.10
CA ASP A 175 -5.64 9.22 0.13
C ASP A 175 -4.88 8.63 -1.06
N VAL A 176 -5.26 9.04 -2.26
CA VAL A 176 -4.55 8.71 -3.50
C VAL A 176 -3.54 9.82 -3.74
N THR A 177 -2.26 9.52 -3.56
CA THR A 177 -1.17 10.52 -3.67
C THR A 177 -0.25 10.29 -4.88
N ALA A 178 -0.56 9.32 -5.73
CA ALA A 178 0.20 9.04 -6.95
C ALA A 178 -0.74 8.59 -8.08
N ASP A 179 -0.18 8.40 -9.27
CA ASP A 179 -0.85 7.79 -10.43
C ASP A 179 -1.20 6.29 -10.20
N PHE A 180 -0.74 5.70 -9.11
CA PHE A 180 -1.08 4.35 -8.65
C PHE A 180 -1.48 4.33 -7.17
N VAL A 181 -2.14 3.25 -6.76
CA VAL A 181 -2.54 2.97 -5.38
C VAL A 181 -1.80 1.76 -4.85
N PHE A 182 -1.35 1.82 -3.59
CA PHE A 182 -0.68 0.74 -2.91
C PHE A 182 -1.41 0.40 -1.61
N VAL A 183 -1.84 -0.85 -1.43
CA VAL A 183 -2.62 -1.32 -0.28
C VAL A 183 -1.91 -2.49 0.38
N ARG A 184 -1.82 -2.46 1.71
CA ARG A 184 -1.28 -3.55 2.53
C ARG A 184 -2.32 -4.03 3.53
N PHE A 185 -2.78 -5.26 3.36
CA PHE A 185 -3.75 -5.90 4.23
C PHE A 185 -3.04 -6.61 5.38
N HIS A 186 -3.11 -6.06 6.59
CA HIS A 186 -2.43 -6.67 7.74
C HIS A 186 -3.30 -7.70 8.43
N HIS A 187 -4.52 -7.35 8.85
CA HIS A 187 -5.41 -8.26 9.58
C HIS A 187 -6.88 -7.93 9.32
N GLY A 188 -7.69 -8.95 9.06
CA GLY A 188 -9.14 -8.80 9.11
C GLY A 188 -9.64 -8.62 10.54
N SER A 189 -10.67 -7.82 10.72
CA SER A 189 -11.34 -7.56 12.00
C SER A 189 -12.55 -8.45 12.23
N ARG A 190 -13.21 -8.91 11.15
CA ARG A 190 -14.47 -9.67 11.20
C ARG A 190 -14.29 -11.16 10.99
N GLY A 191 -13.16 -11.61 10.46
CA GLY A 191 -12.84 -13.02 10.35
C GLY A 191 -12.12 -13.57 11.59
N ARG A 192 -12.12 -14.90 11.75
CA ARG A 192 -11.45 -15.56 12.88
C ARG A 192 -9.94 -15.48 12.75
N GLY A 193 -9.28 -15.08 13.84
CA GLY A 193 -7.83 -15.04 13.93
C GLY A 193 -7.23 -14.22 12.79
N GLY A 194 -7.51 -12.92 12.71
CA GLY A 194 -6.89 -12.04 11.71
C GLY A 194 -7.14 -12.39 10.23
N ASN A 195 -7.93 -13.42 9.93
CA ASN A 195 -8.41 -13.70 8.60
C ASN A 195 -9.45 -12.65 8.19
N TYR A 196 -9.53 -12.34 6.91
CA TYR A 196 -10.59 -11.46 6.41
C TYR A 196 -11.90 -12.23 6.26
N SER A 197 -13.02 -11.61 6.63
CA SER A 197 -14.34 -12.12 6.29
C SER A 197 -14.66 -11.86 4.82
N ALA A 198 -15.64 -12.59 4.26
CA ALA A 198 -16.14 -12.34 2.91
C ALA A 198 -16.61 -10.88 2.74
N SER A 199 -17.33 -10.35 3.73
CA SER A 199 -17.83 -8.98 3.72
C SER A 199 -16.75 -7.91 3.88
N GLU A 200 -15.57 -8.24 4.43
CA GLU A 200 -14.40 -7.35 4.37
C GLU A 200 -13.80 -7.33 2.96
N LEU A 201 -13.64 -8.51 2.36
CA LEU A 201 -13.10 -8.62 1.00
C LEU A 201 -14.02 -7.96 -0.04
N GLU A 202 -15.34 -8.04 0.11
CA GLU A 202 -16.31 -7.34 -0.76
C GLU A 202 -16.22 -5.82 -0.67
N ALA A 203 -16.06 -5.30 0.56
CA ALA A 203 -15.87 -3.86 0.79
C ALA A 203 -14.58 -3.38 0.12
N TRP A 204 -13.50 -4.15 0.28
CA TRP A 204 -12.23 -3.87 -0.38
C TRP A 204 -12.29 -4.01 -1.90
N ALA A 205 -12.95 -5.04 -2.43
CA ALA A 205 -13.16 -5.22 -3.87
C ALA A 205 -13.85 -3.99 -4.47
N SER A 206 -14.92 -3.51 -3.81
CA SER A 206 -15.64 -2.31 -4.23
C SER A 206 -14.75 -1.07 -4.25
N ARG A 207 -13.86 -0.93 -3.27
CA ARG A 207 -12.90 0.19 -3.18
C ARG A 207 -11.82 0.10 -4.26
N LEU A 208 -11.20 -1.06 -4.43
CA LEU A 208 -10.17 -1.29 -5.44
C LEU A 208 -10.71 -1.10 -6.85
N ALA A 209 -11.94 -1.54 -7.13
CA ALA A 209 -12.59 -1.31 -8.43
C ALA A 209 -12.72 0.17 -8.78
N ARG A 210 -13.10 1.02 -7.81
CA ARG A 210 -13.20 2.48 -8.01
C ARG A 210 -11.85 3.12 -8.29
N TRP A 211 -10.80 2.70 -7.61
CA TRP A 211 -9.44 3.20 -7.89
C TRP A 211 -8.91 2.71 -9.23
N ARG A 212 -9.12 1.43 -9.55
CA ARG A 212 -8.66 0.82 -10.79
C ARG A 212 -9.25 1.46 -12.05
N ALA A 213 -10.41 2.10 -11.94
CA ALA A 213 -10.97 2.88 -13.04
C ALA A 213 -9.99 3.96 -13.57
N ARG A 214 -9.12 4.50 -12.69
CA ARG A 214 -8.24 5.64 -12.98
C ARG A 214 -6.76 5.39 -12.69
N HIS A 215 -6.42 4.39 -11.89
CA HIS A 215 -5.07 4.16 -11.37
C HIS A 215 -4.66 2.70 -11.48
N ASP A 216 -3.36 2.44 -11.55
CA ASP A 216 -2.84 1.10 -11.25
C ASP A 216 -3.04 0.78 -9.77
N VAL A 217 -3.29 -0.47 -9.42
CA VAL A 217 -3.54 -0.91 -8.05
C VAL A 217 -2.63 -2.07 -7.70
N PHE A 218 -1.86 -1.89 -6.64
CA PHE A 218 -1.02 -2.91 -6.01
C PHE A 218 -1.58 -3.23 -4.62
N ALA A 219 -1.88 -4.49 -4.36
CA ALA A 219 -2.57 -4.94 -3.16
C ALA A 219 -1.89 -6.20 -2.61
N TYR A 220 -1.35 -6.13 -1.39
CA TYR A 220 -0.58 -7.22 -0.79
C TYR A 220 -1.14 -7.63 0.56
N PHE A 221 -1.43 -8.92 0.71
CA PHE A 221 -1.83 -9.52 1.99
C PHE A 221 -0.61 -9.93 2.80
N ASN A 222 -0.60 -9.52 4.08
CA ASN A 222 0.47 -9.76 5.05
C ASN A 222 0.00 -10.58 6.27
N ASN A 223 -1.22 -11.11 6.24
CA ASN A 223 -1.71 -12.11 7.21
C ASN A 223 -1.29 -13.52 6.81
N ASP A 224 0.01 -13.79 6.78
CA ASP A 224 0.57 -14.99 6.13
C ASP A 224 0.33 -16.31 6.89
N TRP A 225 0.07 -16.25 8.19
CA TRP A 225 -0.12 -17.42 9.04
C TRP A 225 -1.37 -18.23 8.64
N LYS A 226 -1.34 -19.56 8.85
CA LYS A 226 -2.42 -20.48 8.43
C LYS A 226 -2.82 -20.37 6.95
N ALA A 227 -1.94 -19.83 6.10
CA ALA A 227 -2.20 -19.58 4.69
C ALA A 227 -3.41 -18.66 4.42
N TYR A 228 -3.73 -17.72 5.32
CA TYR A 228 -4.81 -16.76 5.08
C TYR A 228 -4.50 -15.82 3.92
N ALA A 229 -3.31 -15.22 3.87
CA ALA A 229 -2.91 -14.29 2.82
C ALA A 229 -3.18 -14.80 1.38
N PRO A 230 -2.69 -15.98 0.94
CA PRO A 230 -2.95 -16.46 -0.42
C PRO A 230 -4.43 -16.76 -0.69
N ARG A 231 -5.18 -17.22 0.31
CA ARG A 231 -6.64 -17.48 0.16
C ARG A 231 -7.42 -16.17 0.00
N ASN A 232 -7.11 -15.17 0.83
CA ASN A 232 -7.73 -13.86 0.76
C ASN A 232 -7.38 -13.12 -0.53
N ALA A 233 -6.12 -13.20 -0.97
CA ALA A 233 -5.67 -12.65 -2.24
C ALA A 233 -6.44 -13.25 -3.43
N ALA A 234 -6.58 -14.57 -3.47
CA ALA A 234 -7.35 -15.26 -4.51
C ALA A 234 -8.84 -14.90 -4.47
N ALA A 235 -9.44 -14.86 -3.27
CA ALA A 235 -10.85 -14.49 -3.11
C ALA A 235 -11.12 -13.04 -3.55
N LEU A 236 -10.25 -12.09 -3.18
CA LEU A 236 -10.35 -10.69 -3.60
C LEU A 236 -10.21 -10.54 -5.12
N ALA A 237 -9.26 -11.25 -5.73
CA ALA A 237 -9.09 -11.27 -7.17
C ALA A 237 -10.33 -11.81 -7.90
N ALA A 238 -10.93 -12.89 -7.37
CA ALA A 238 -12.15 -13.46 -7.92
C ALA A 238 -13.34 -12.49 -7.85
N LEU A 239 -13.52 -11.77 -6.73
CA LEU A 239 -14.56 -10.75 -6.58
C LEU A 239 -14.41 -9.62 -7.61
N LEU A 240 -13.19 -9.16 -7.85
CA LEU A 240 -12.91 -8.11 -8.83
C LEU A 240 -13.12 -8.58 -10.28
N ALA A 241 -12.73 -9.81 -10.60
CA ALA A 241 -12.98 -10.42 -11.91
C ALA A 241 -14.48 -10.59 -12.21
N GLN A 242 -15.31 -10.85 -11.20
CA GLN A 242 -16.78 -10.93 -11.34
C GLN A 242 -17.45 -9.56 -11.46
N ALA A 243 -16.85 -8.52 -10.88
CA ALA A 243 -17.36 -7.15 -10.94
C ALA A 243 -17.14 -6.49 -12.31
N GLU A 244 -16.02 -6.80 -12.99
CA GLU A 244 -15.71 -6.30 -14.33
C GLU A 244 -16.84 -6.53 -15.36
N PRO A 245 -17.38 -7.75 -15.56
CA PRO A 245 -18.45 -7.99 -16.53
C PRO A 245 -19.79 -7.34 -16.17
N ARG A 246 -20.05 -7.05 -14.88
CA ARG A 246 -21.27 -6.33 -14.44
C ARG A 246 -21.16 -4.82 -14.69
N SER A 247 -19.99 -4.23 -14.48
CA SER A 247 -19.76 -2.80 -14.70
C SER A 247 -19.78 -2.43 -16.19
N ALA A 248 -19.23 -3.27 -17.06
CA ALA A 248 -19.29 -3.09 -18.52
C ALA A 248 -20.73 -3.13 -19.02
N ARG A 249 -21.52 -4.14 -18.61
CA ARG A 249 -22.95 -4.23 -18.99
C ARG A 249 -23.81 -3.09 -18.43
N ALA A 250 -23.50 -2.60 -17.23
CA ALA A 250 -24.18 -1.44 -16.66
C ALA A 250 -23.84 -0.15 -17.42
N ALA A 251 -22.57 0.05 -17.77
CA ALA A 251 -22.13 1.17 -18.60
C ALA A 251 -22.77 1.12 -20.00
N ASP A 252 -22.85 -0.06 -20.61
CA ASP A 252 -23.53 -0.26 -21.90
C ASP A 252 -25.03 0.06 -21.82
N ARG A 253 -25.70 -0.31 -20.72
CA ARG A 253 -27.11 0.05 -20.48
C ARG A 253 -27.31 1.55 -20.29
N VAL A 254 -26.45 2.22 -19.53
CA VAL A 254 -26.51 3.68 -19.34
C VAL A 254 -26.24 4.41 -20.66
N ALA A 255 -25.26 3.94 -21.45
CA ALA A 255 -24.98 4.49 -22.77
C ALA A 255 -26.15 4.27 -23.74
N ALA A 256 -26.79 3.10 -23.72
CA ALA A 256 -27.97 2.79 -24.53
C ALA A 256 -29.18 3.68 -24.16
N VAL A 257 -29.46 3.87 -22.87
CA VAL A 257 -30.53 4.76 -22.40
C VAL A 257 -30.23 6.22 -22.74
N THR A 258 -28.98 6.67 -22.57
CA THR A 258 -28.57 8.03 -22.92
C THR A 258 -28.73 8.28 -24.43
N LYS A 259 -28.34 7.31 -25.27
CA LYS A 259 -28.54 7.38 -26.73
C LYS A 259 -30.03 7.39 -27.12
N LEU A 260 -30.87 6.66 -26.40
CA LEU A 260 -32.33 6.65 -26.61
C LEU A 260 -32.95 8.01 -26.25
N LEU A 261 -32.48 8.64 -25.16
CA LEU A 261 -32.95 9.96 -24.72
C LEU A 261 -32.49 11.09 -25.64
N GLN A 262 -31.36 10.91 -26.33
CA GLN A 262 -30.81 11.88 -27.29
C GLN A 262 -31.32 11.68 -28.73
N ALA A 263 -32.08 10.62 -29.00
CA ALA A 263 -32.66 10.40 -30.32
C ALA A 263 -33.80 11.41 -30.61
N PRO A 264 -33.87 11.99 -31.82
CA PRO A 264 -34.92 12.95 -32.17
C PRO A 264 -36.29 12.28 -32.09
N ARG A 265 -37.17 12.83 -31.25
CA ARG A 265 -38.55 12.35 -31.12
C ARG A 265 -39.30 12.57 -32.44
N LYS A 266 -39.77 11.49 -33.07
CA LYS A 266 -40.73 11.60 -34.18
C LYS A 266 -41.99 12.29 -33.67
N ARG A 267 -42.31 13.47 -34.23
CA ARG A 267 -43.61 14.13 -34.02
C ARG A 267 -44.67 13.26 -34.65
N TYR A 268 -45.52 12.65 -33.83
CA TYR A 268 -46.77 12.08 -34.30
C TYR A 268 -47.82 13.19 -34.30
N CYS A 269 -48.27 13.59 -35.47
CA CYS A 269 -49.42 14.49 -35.62
C CYS A 269 -50.68 13.70 -35.27
N TYR A 270 -51.27 13.96 -34.10
CA TYR A 270 -52.64 13.52 -33.82
C TYR A 270 -53.60 14.51 -34.49
N GLY A 271 -54.42 14.01 -35.40
CA GLY A 271 -55.49 14.76 -36.04
C GLY A 271 -56.54 15.21 -35.02
N SER A 272 -57.06 16.41 -35.23
CA SER A 272 -58.09 17.07 -34.43
C SER A 272 -59.35 16.22 -34.35
N VAL A 273 -59.78 15.87 -33.15
CA VAL A 273 -61.14 15.41 -32.87
C VAL A 273 -61.75 16.41 -31.90
N GLU A 274 -62.78 17.13 -32.36
CA GLU A 274 -63.58 18.03 -31.54
C GLU A 274 -64.40 17.24 -30.51
N LEU A 275 -64.47 17.74 -29.28
CA LEU A 275 -65.36 17.24 -28.23
C LEU A 275 -66.33 18.36 -27.81
N PRO A 276 -67.61 18.07 -27.54
CA PRO A 276 -68.62 19.09 -27.24
C PRO A 276 -68.68 19.45 -25.75
N GLY A 277 -68.70 20.76 -25.47
CA GLY A 277 -69.62 21.44 -24.54
C GLY A 277 -69.68 21.11 -23.04
N ALA A 278 -69.37 22.15 -22.25
CA ALA A 278 -69.78 22.45 -20.85
C ALA A 278 -69.07 21.67 -19.71
N ALA A 279 -68.75 22.26 -18.55
CA ALA A 279 -69.18 23.49 -17.90
C ALA A 279 -68.06 24.12 -17.05
N ARG A 280 -68.18 25.43 -16.80
CA ARG A 280 -67.28 26.23 -15.95
C ARG A 280 -67.63 26.05 -14.47
N THR A 281 -66.64 25.83 -13.62
CA THR A 281 -66.69 26.22 -12.20
C THR A 281 -65.35 26.83 -11.77
N ARG A 282 -65.47 27.93 -11.01
CA ARG A 282 -64.42 28.83 -10.56
C ARG A 282 -63.62 28.26 -9.37
N ALA A 283 -62.43 28.84 -9.23
CA ALA A 283 -61.39 28.58 -8.24
C ALA A 283 -61.82 28.66 -6.77
N ALA A 284 -61.11 27.91 -5.93
CA ALA A 284 -60.95 28.17 -4.50
C ALA A 284 -59.45 28.12 -4.14
N GLU A 285 -58.98 29.17 -3.48
CA GLU A 285 -57.62 29.34 -2.96
C GLU A 285 -57.32 28.40 -1.76
N PRO A 286 -56.05 28.06 -1.49
CA PRO A 286 -55.68 27.22 -0.36
C PRO A 286 -55.57 28.03 0.95
N GLN A 287 -56.31 27.58 1.97
CA GLN A 287 -56.20 28.08 3.34
C GLN A 287 -54.99 27.50 4.08
N SER A 288 -54.42 28.36 4.91
CA SER A 288 -53.27 28.22 5.82
C SER A 288 -53.33 27.02 6.79
N ALA A 289 -52.15 26.43 7.03
CA ALA A 289 -51.91 25.38 8.02
C ALA A 289 -51.90 25.91 9.47
N PRO A 290 -52.45 25.16 10.45
CA PRO A 290 -52.30 25.47 11.87
C PRO A 290 -51.02 24.88 12.49
N THR A 291 -50.45 25.65 13.41
CA THR A 291 -49.30 25.35 14.28
C THR A 291 -49.68 24.65 15.59
N ALA A 292 -48.65 24.11 16.28
CA ALA A 292 -48.57 23.58 17.65
C ALA A 292 -48.81 22.05 17.75
N SER A 293 -48.15 21.24 18.58
CA SER A 293 -47.30 21.48 19.75
C SER A 293 -46.50 20.20 20.11
N THR A 294 -45.29 20.39 20.61
CA THR A 294 -44.65 19.72 21.77
C THR A 294 -44.88 18.22 22.01
N LEU A 295 -43.86 17.41 21.76
CA LEU A 295 -43.63 16.14 22.45
C LEU A 295 -42.14 16.06 22.84
N GLY A 296 -41.90 16.25 24.15
CA GLY A 296 -40.58 16.23 24.76
C GLY A 296 -40.03 14.81 24.86
N TRP A 297 -38.79 14.63 24.43
CA TRP A 297 -38.00 13.44 24.68
C TRP A 297 -37.02 13.73 25.82
N ARG A 298 -37.14 13.00 26.93
CA ARG A 298 -36.23 13.09 28.09
C ARG A 298 -35.06 12.09 27.92
N PRO A 299 -33.80 12.49 28.13
CA PRO A 299 -32.67 11.57 28.14
C PRO A 299 -32.54 10.85 29.50
N ARG A 300 -32.12 9.57 29.48
CA ARG A 300 -31.74 8.80 30.67
C ARG A 300 -30.27 9.04 31.04
N PRO A 301 -29.92 8.96 32.35
CA PRO A 301 -28.65 9.48 32.87
C PRO A 301 -27.45 8.55 32.73
N MET A 302 -26.29 9.22 32.74
CA MET A 302 -24.91 8.74 32.79
C MET A 302 -24.61 8.07 34.14
N VAL A 303 -23.85 6.97 34.14
CA VAL A 303 -23.36 6.30 35.36
C VAL A 303 -21.83 6.41 35.38
N ASP A 304 -21.31 7.04 36.43
CA ASP A 304 -19.90 7.03 36.85
C ASP A 304 -19.53 5.66 37.46
N PRO A 305 -18.29 5.19 37.24
CA PRO A 305 -17.71 4.22 38.14
C PRO A 305 -16.29 4.62 38.58
N ASP A 306 -16.15 5.01 39.86
CA ASP A 306 -14.89 5.00 40.59
C ASP A 306 -15.02 4.15 41.87
N SER A 307 -14.27 3.02 41.89
CA SER A 307 -13.71 2.25 43.03
C SER A 307 -14.60 1.36 43.93
N PRO A 308 -14.03 0.34 44.62
CA PRO A 308 -13.13 -0.71 44.13
C PRO A 308 -13.64 -2.12 44.54
N SER A 309 -13.46 -3.13 43.69
CA SER A 309 -13.62 -4.53 44.12
C SER A 309 -12.54 -5.42 43.51
N THR A 310 -11.83 -6.08 44.41
CA THR A 310 -10.78 -7.06 44.21
C THR A 310 -11.25 -8.25 43.37
N ASP A 311 -10.63 -8.45 42.21
CA ASP A 311 -10.49 -9.79 41.64
C ASP A 311 -9.26 -9.85 40.73
N THR A 312 -8.40 -10.81 41.01
CA THR A 312 -7.06 -11.01 40.43
C THR A 312 -7.13 -11.54 38.99
N PRO A 313 -6.48 -10.90 38.00
CA PRO A 313 -6.26 -11.52 36.69
C PRO A 313 -4.91 -12.23 36.66
N ARG A 314 -4.97 -13.53 36.33
CA ARG A 314 -3.81 -14.35 35.94
C ARG A 314 -3.11 -13.77 34.70
N ASP A 315 -1.79 -13.74 34.79
CA ASP A 315 -0.84 -13.40 33.73
C ASP A 315 -1.15 -14.08 32.38
N GLY A 316 -1.44 -13.26 31.37
CA GLY A 316 -1.50 -13.64 29.96
C GLY A 316 -0.56 -12.75 29.16
N ARG A 317 0.74 -13.09 29.13
CA ARG A 317 1.76 -12.42 28.30
C ARG A 317 1.36 -12.55 26.82
N PHE A 318 0.92 -11.46 26.21
CA PHE A 318 0.78 -11.38 24.76
C PHE A 318 2.17 -11.38 24.13
N GLY A 319 2.39 -12.39 23.28
CA GLY A 319 3.66 -12.71 22.66
C GLY A 319 4.21 -11.60 21.79
N GLN A 320 5.50 -11.34 22.00
CA GLN A 320 6.38 -10.61 21.12
C GLN A 320 6.47 -11.28 19.74
N ASP A 321 6.74 -10.46 18.72
CA ASP A 321 7.09 -10.86 17.35
C ASP A 321 7.84 -12.20 17.28
N PRO A 322 7.40 -13.18 16.45
CA PRO A 322 8.23 -14.33 16.18
C PRO A 322 9.35 -13.93 15.22
N ALA A 323 10.50 -13.66 15.81
CA ALA A 323 11.78 -13.75 15.15
C ALA A 323 11.95 -15.14 14.50
N ASN A 324 12.34 -15.11 13.23
CA ASN A 324 12.73 -16.25 12.40
C ASN A 324 13.84 -17.09 13.08
N PRO A 325 13.65 -18.40 13.36
CA PRO A 325 14.73 -19.22 13.89
C PRO A 325 15.59 -19.78 12.75
N ALA A 326 16.78 -19.20 12.58
CA ALA A 326 17.89 -19.88 11.92
C ALA A 326 18.38 -21.00 12.85
N GLY A 327 18.08 -22.25 12.50
CA GLY A 327 18.52 -23.42 13.25
C GLY A 327 20.03 -23.65 13.11
N HIS A 328 20.72 -23.60 14.25
CA HIS A 328 22.02 -24.24 14.43
C HIS A 328 21.80 -25.75 14.62
N ALA A 329 22.33 -26.55 13.71
CA ALA A 329 22.54 -27.97 13.95
C ALA A 329 23.89 -28.13 14.69
N ARG A 330 23.83 -28.53 15.96
CA ARG A 330 24.95 -29.18 16.65
C ARG A 330 24.82 -30.68 16.36
N GLY A 331 25.83 -31.25 15.70
CA GLY A 331 26.10 -32.69 15.70
C GLY A 331 27.50 -32.87 16.27
N GLY A 332 27.60 -33.60 17.38
CA GLY A 332 28.86 -34.04 17.98
C GLY A 332 29.04 -35.54 17.77
N CYS A 333 30.26 -35.92 17.42
CA CYS A 333 30.97 -37.22 17.45
C CYS A 333 32.15 -37.01 16.50
N GLY A 334 33.42 -37.30 16.78
CA GLY A 334 34.16 -37.92 17.86
C GLY A 334 35.65 -37.86 17.43
N ASP A 335 36.54 -38.11 18.38
CA ASP A 335 38.01 -37.92 18.35
C ASP A 335 38.79 -38.37 17.10
N ALA A 336 39.89 -37.65 16.81
CA ALA A 336 41.27 -38.18 16.90
C ALA A 336 42.33 -37.17 16.37
N ASP A 337 43.12 -36.65 17.32
CA ASP A 337 44.59 -36.68 17.38
C ASP A 337 45.52 -36.14 16.26
N ARG A 338 46.64 -35.57 16.75
CA ARG A 338 47.88 -35.09 16.09
C ARG A 338 47.80 -33.71 15.43
N GLY A 339 48.70 -32.75 15.67
CA GLY A 339 49.96 -32.75 16.40
C GLY A 339 50.87 -31.68 15.76
N ARG A 340 51.35 -30.75 16.60
CA ARG A 340 52.62 -30.01 16.54
C ARG A 340 53.01 -29.12 15.33
N ASP A 341 53.45 -27.93 15.74
CA ASP A 341 54.71 -27.24 15.39
C ASP A 341 54.79 -26.17 14.28
N HIS A 342 54.96 -24.95 14.81
CA HIS A 342 56.10 -24.03 14.59
C HIS A 342 56.21 -23.16 13.32
N ARG A 343 56.12 -21.85 13.61
CA ARG A 343 57.11 -20.78 13.36
C ARG A 343 57.33 -20.21 11.95
N LEU A 344 57.03 -18.90 11.92
CA LEU A 344 57.91 -17.75 11.58
C LEU A 344 58.14 -17.35 10.11
N TRP A 345 58.42 -16.04 10.00
CA TRP A 345 58.78 -15.18 8.86
C TRP A 345 57.59 -14.57 8.10
N GLY A 346 57.48 -13.25 7.90
CA GLY A 346 58.38 -12.14 8.15
C GLY A 346 58.02 -10.97 7.20
N ALA A 347 57.68 -9.82 7.80
CA ALA A 347 57.88 -8.42 7.39
C ALA A 347 57.72 -7.88 5.93
N GLY A 348 57.10 -6.69 5.87
CA GLY A 348 57.37 -5.57 4.93
C GLY A 348 56.63 -5.64 3.58
N VAL A 349 56.07 -4.59 2.97
CA VAL A 349 56.31 -3.14 3.03
C VAL A 349 55.08 -2.38 2.48
N ARG A 350 54.77 -1.22 3.09
CA ARG A 350 54.10 -0.01 2.55
C ARG A 350 54.93 1.19 3.06
N PRO A 351 54.81 2.46 2.58
CA PRO A 351 53.74 3.07 1.78
C PRO A 351 54.20 4.06 0.66
N GLY A 352 53.26 4.49 -0.18
CA GLY A 352 53.42 5.64 -1.09
C GLY A 352 52.34 6.68 -0.83
N CYS A 353 52.77 7.89 -0.46
CA CYS A 353 51.97 9.07 -0.14
C CYS A 353 52.01 10.03 -1.33
N ALA A 354 50.87 10.62 -1.73
CA ALA A 354 50.85 11.80 -2.59
C ALA A 354 49.72 12.75 -2.16
N ARG A 355 50.12 13.92 -1.66
CA ARG A 355 49.29 15.10 -1.39
C ARG A 355 49.25 15.99 -2.63
N ARG A 356 48.10 16.63 -2.87
CA ARG A 356 47.82 17.99 -3.43
C ARG A 356 46.30 18.04 -3.69
N SER A 357 45.53 19.10 -3.50
CA SER A 357 45.66 20.42 -2.87
C SER A 357 44.24 20.99 -2.79
N ALA A 358 43.90 21.69 -1.71
CA ALA A 358 42.64 22.40 -1.56
C ALA A 358 42.66 23.76 -2.27
N ARG A 359 41.53 24.18 -2.86
CA ARG A 359 40.95 25.55 -2.87
C ARG A 359 39.72 25.61 -3.78
N GLY A 360 38.64 26.25 -3.32
CA GLY A 360 37.60 26.80 -4.21
C GLY A 360 36.14 26.64 -3.74
N HIS A 361 35.75 27.35 -2.68
CA HIS A 361 34.38 27.55 -2.24
C HIS A 361 33.66 28.59 -3.14
N ARG A 362 32.42 28.34 -3.57
CA ARG A 362 31.27 29.30 -3.73
C ARG A 362 30.11 28.58 -4.45
N ASP A 363 29.03 28.28 -3.76
CA ASP A 363 27.83 29.14 -3.58
C ASP A 363 26.81 28.95 -4.72
N ARG A 364 25.77 28.14 -4.45
CA ARG A 364 24.50 28.10 -5.21
C ARG A 364 23.33 27.80 -4.27
N ARG A 365 22.94 28.79 -3.47
CA ARG A 365 21.56 28.93 -2.96
C ARG A 365 20.82 29.99 -3.78
N ARG A 366 19.85 29.58 -4.61
CA ARG A 366 18.65 30.35 -5.02
C ARG A 366 17.87 29.55 -6.06
N VAL A 367 16.57 29.87 -6.19
CA VAL A 367 15.49 29.24 -6.99
C VAL A 367 14.66 28.32 -6.06
N LEU A 368 13.48 28.67 -5.52
CA LEU A 368 12.42 29.62 -5.90
C LEU A 368 11.74 30.26 -4.67
N ARG A 369 11.89 31.58 -4.50
CA ARG A 369 10.89 32.47 -3.91
C ARG A 369 10.62 33.58 -4.93
N ARG A 370 9.60 33.40 -5.77
CA ARG A 370 8.97 34.48 -6.55
C ARG A 370 7.50 34.13 -6.77
N VAL A 371 6.66 34.47 -5.80
CA VAL A 371 5.24 34.77 -6.03
C VAL A 371 5.05 36.23 -5.63
N ARG A 372 5.30 37.12 -6.58
CA ARG A 372 4.73 38.48 -6.62
C ARG A 372 4.53 38.82 -8.10
N GLY A 373 3.27 38.72 -8.55
CA GLY A 373 2.82 39.10 -9.87
C GLY A 373 1.46 39.79 -9.76
N HIS A 374 1.51 41.12 -9.81
CA HIS A 374 0.50 42.07 -10.28
C HIS A 374 -1.00 41.80 -10.08
N ARG A 375 -1.60 42.54 -9.15
CA ARG A 375 -2.96 43.07 -9.31
C ARG A 375 -2.93 44.22 -10.32
N ARG A 376 -3.56 44.03 -11.49
CA ARG A 376 -3.93 45.12 -12.41
C ARG A 376 -5.09 45.91 -11.78
N ARG A 377 -4.89 47.22 -11.61
CA ARG A 377 -5.98 48.18 -11.40
C ARG A 377 -6.72 48.38 -12.73
N ARG A 378 -8.05 48.26 -12.71
CA ARG A 378 -8.94 48.85 -13.73
C ARG A 378 -9.27 50.29 -13.31
N PRO A 379 -9.44 51.24 -14.25
CA PRO A 379 -9.95 52.56 -13.93
C PRO A 379 -11.47 52.52 -13.71
N ALA A 380 -11.94 53.44 -12.89
CA ALA A 380 -13.34 53.63 -12.52
C ALA A 380 -14.15 54.30 -13.63
N VAL A 381 -15.43 53.95 -13.69
CA VAL A 381 -16.56 54.85 -13.99
C VAL A 381 -17.44 54.81 -12.75
#